data_AF-A0A4V1SCF4-F1
#
_entry.id   AF-A0A4V1SCF4-F1
#
_cell.length_a   1.000
_cell.length_b   1.000
_cell.length_c   1.000
_cell.angle_alpha   90.00
_cell.angle_beta   90.00
_cell.angle_gamma   90.00
#
_symmetry.space_group_name_H-M   'P 1'
#
loop_
_entity.id
_entity.type
_entity.pdbx_description
1 polymer ?
#
loop_
_entity_poly.entity_id
_entity_poly.type
_entity_poly.pdbx_seq_one_letter_code
_entity_poly.pdbx_strand_id
1 'polypeptide(L)'
;MQSLPIDVVLPDIMAALVLKPNAVVVAPPGAGKTTRVAPAILDQPWCRGAVWLLSPRRLAARGAAERISEEMGEAVGGRVGYATRLDSKQSAATRLLVMTPGLFRNRILADPELQGVSAVLFDEVHERSLDGDFALALAIDAQQGLRDDLRLVAMSATLDGARFGALLGNA
;
A
#
# COMPACT_ATOMS: atom_id res chain seq x y z
N MET A 1 -23.12 -0.58 2.65
CA MET A 1 -21.88 -1.29 2.25
C MET A 1 -21.92 -2.70 2.79
N GLN A 2 -21.41 -3.67 2.04
CA GLN A 2 -21.24 -5.04 2.52
C GLN A 2 -20.05 -5.09 3.49
N SER A 3 -20.22 -5.73 4.64
CA SER A 3 -19.11 -5.96 5.57
C SER A 3 -18.18 -7.04 5.03
N LEU A 4 -16.88 -6.79 5.09
CA LEU A 4 -15.82 -7.68 4.65
C LEU A 4 -15.04 -8.23 5.87
N PRO A 5 -14.44 -9.43 5.77
CA PRO A 5 -13.70 -10.03 6.89
C PRO A 5 -12.60 -9.13 7.48
N ILE A 6 -11.94 -8.30 6.67
CA ILE A 6 -10.90 -7.38 7.14
C ILE A 6 -11.43 -6.28 8.06
N ASP A 7 -12.73 -5.93 7.95
CA ASP A 7 -13.32 -4.82 8.71
C ASP A 7 -13.25 -5.07 10.22
N VAL A 8 -13.26 -6.34 10.65
CA VAL A 8 -13.19 -6.75 12.06
C VAL A 8 -11.82 -6.44 12.68
N VAL A 9 -10.74 -6.59 11.90
CA VAL A 9 -9.35 -6.41 12.36
C VAL A 9 -8.76 -5.06 11.94
N LEU A 10 -9.48 -4.28 11.14
CA LEU A 10 -9.02 -2.99 10.65
C LEU A 10 -8.62 -2.02 11.78
N PRO A 11 -9.36 -1.91 12.91
CA PRO A 11 -8.94 -1.08 14.04
C PRO A 11 -7.59 -1.51 14.63
N ASP A 12 -7.35 -2.82 14.72
CA ASP A 12 -6.10 -3.38 15.25
C ASP A 12 -4.92 -3.09 14.32
N ILE A 13 -5.13 -3.18 13.00
CA ILE A 13 -4.11 -2.80 12.00
C ILE A 13 -3.74 -1.32 12.14
N MET A 14 -4.73 -0.43 12.28
CA MET A 14 -4.46 0.99 12.45
C MET A 14 -3.75 1.29 13.77
N ALA A 15 -4.16 0.64 14.87
CA ALA A 15 -3.50 0.77 16.16
C ALA A 15 -2.04 0.29 16.11
N ALA A 16 -1.77 -0.83 15.44
CA ALA A 16 -0.42 -1.33 15.23
C ALA A 16 0.46 -0.32 14.47
N LEU A 17 -0.08 0.31 13.43
CA LEU A 17 0.62 1.34 12.64
C LEU A 17 0.82 2.67 13.39
N VAL A 18 0.07 2.93 14.45
CA VAL A 18 0.36 4.05 15.35
C VAL A 18 1.59 3.73 16.22
N LEU A 19 1.69 2.49 16.72
CA LEU A 19 2.76 2.05 17.62
C LEU A 19 4.08 1.75 16.91
N LYS A 20 4.01 1.16 15.72
CA LYS A 20 5.18 0.76 14.92
C LYS A 20 5.03 1.28 13.48
N PRO A 21 6.13 1.57 12.77
CA PRO A 21 6.06 2.03 11.39
C PRO A 21 5.66 0.93 10.40
N ASN A 22 5.74 -0.35 10.78
CA ASN A 22 5.52 -1.46 9.85
C ASN A 22 4.44 -2.41 10.33
N ALA A 23 3.72 -3.02 9.37
CA ALA A 23 2.73 -4.05 9.64
C ALA A 23 2.73 -5.13 8.54
N VAL A 24 2.42 -6.36 8.92
CA VAL A 24 2.08 -7.44 7.98
C VAL A 24 0.61 -7.81 8.14
N VAL A 25 -0.16 -7.68 7.06
CA VAL A 25 -1.58 -8.02 7.04
C VAL A 25 -1.78 -9.32 6.29
N VAL A 26 -2.21 -10.36 7.00
CA VAL A 26 -2.53 -11.67 6.42
C VAL A 26 -4.04 -11.89 6.51
N ALA A 27 -4.69 -12.07 5.36
CA ALA A 27 -6.10 -12.45 5.28
C ALA A 27 -6.34 -13.16 3.95
N PRO A 28 -7.37 -14.00 3.78
CA PRO A 28 -7.61 -14.70 2.51
C PRO A 28 -7.91 -13.74 1.35
N PRO A 29 -7.81 -14.20 0.08
CA PRO A 29 -8.29 -13.44 -1.06
C PRO A 29 -9.77 -13.08 -0.91
N GLY A 30 -10.19 -11.91 -1.41
CA GLY A 30 -11.57 -11.44 -1.25
C GLY A 30 -11.92 -10.93 0.16
N ALA A 31 -11.01 -10.99 1.14
CA ALA A 31 -11.25 -10.47 2.48
C ALA A 31 -11.32 -8.93 2.57
N GLY A 32 -10.96 -8.20 1.51
CA GLY A 32 -10.98 -6.74 1.45
C GLY A 32 -9.66 -6.03 1.79
N LYS A 33 -8.54 -6.74 1.93
CA LYS A 33 -7.22 -6.16 2.30
C LYS A 33 -6.88 -4.91 1.46
N THR A 34 -6.87 -5.07 0.15
CA THR A 34 -6.55 -4.02 -0.83
C THR A 34 -7.51 -2.84 -0.75
N THR A 35 -8.81 -3.10 -0.60
CA THR A 35 -9.85 -2.07 -0.70
C THR A 35 -10.14 -1.34 0.62
N ARG A 36 -9.78 -1.92 1.76
CA ARG A 36 -10.05 -1.34 3.10
C ARG A 36 -8.82 -0.78 3.79
N VAL A 37 -7.66 -1.45 3.69
CA VAL A 37 -6.47 -1.06 4.47
C VAL A 37 -5.89 0.27 3.95
N ALA A 38 -5.72 0.42 2.64
CA ALA A 38 -5.13 1.63 2.07
C ALA A 38 -5.98 2.90 2.31
N PRO A 39 -7.32 2.90 2.14
CA PRO A 39 -8.14 4.06 2.46
C PRO A 39 -8.16 4.40 3.95
N ALA A 40 -8.21 3.40 4.83
CA ALA A 40 -8.22 3.63 6.28
C ALA A 40 -6.94 4.33 6.79
N ILE A 41 -5.82 4.13 6.10
CA ILE A 41 -4.57 4.84 6.38
C ILE A 41 -4.69 6.34 6.11
N LEU A 42 -5.45 6.76 5.09
CA LEU A 42 -5.60 8.19 4.75
C LEU A 42 -6.16 9.04 5.88
N ASP A 43 -6.95 8.42 6.77
CA ASP A 43 -7.62 9.09 7.88
C ASP A 43 -6.82 8.99 9.18
N GLN A 44 -5.62 8.39 9.16
CA GLN A 44 -4.74 8.31 10.33
C GLN A 44 -4.06 9.66 10.61
N PRO A 45 -3.87 10.05 11.88
CA PRO A 45 -3.33 11.35 12.26
C PRO A 45 -1.86 11.56 11.81
N TRP A 46 -1.11 10.47 11.62
CA TRP A 46 0.25 10.50 11.10
C TRP A 46 0.32 10.59 9.57
N CYS A 47 -0.78 10.32 8.86
CA CYS A 47 -0.81 10.28 7.39
C CYS A 47 -1.01 11.69 6.79
N ARG A 48 0.06 12.47 6.76
CA ARG A 48 0.07 13.83 6.21
C ARG A 48 0.28 13.89 4.69
N GLY A 49 0.88 12.85 4.12
CA GLY A 49 1.26 12.73 2.72
C GLY A 49 0.38 11.77 1.92
N ALA A 50 0.87 11.37 0.75
CA ALA A 50 0.26 10.36 -0.09
C ALA A 50 0.46 8.95 0.48
N VAL A 51 -0.47 8.06 0.12
CA VAL A 51 -0.40 6.62 0.35
C VAL A 51 -0.23 5.97 -1.01
N TRP A 52 0.79 5.14 -1.15
CA TRP A 52 1.04 4.40 -2.39
C TRP A 52 0.75 2.92 -2.17
N LEU A 53 -0.04 2.34 -3.06
CA LEU A 53 -0.41 0.93 -3.02
C LEU A 53 0.15 0.22 -4.25
N LEU A 54 1.08 -0.70 -4.04
CA LEU A 54 1.68 -1.51 -5.10
C LEU A 54 0.82 -2.74 -5.35
N SER A 55 0.38 -2.92 -6.59
CA SER A 55 -0.40 -4.08 -7.04
C SER A 55 0.34 -4.81 -8.18
N PRO A 56 0.40 -6.15 -8.18
CA PRO A 56 1.38 -6.92 -8.97
C PRO A 56 1.19 -6.76 -10.49
N ARG A 57 -0.02 -6.41 -10.95
CA ARG A 57 -0.35 -6.35 -12.38
C ARG A 57 -1.18 -5.11 -12.69
N ARG A 58 -1.08 -4.63 -13.94
CA ARG A 58 -1.77 -3.41 -14.40
C ARG A 58 -3.29 -3.45 -14.21
N LEU A 59 -3.92 -4.57 -14.58
CA LEU A 59 -5.37 -4.72 -14.45
C LEU A 59 -5.80 -4.75 -12.98
N ALA A 60 -4.99 -5.36 -12.11
CA ALA A 60 -5.22 -5.36 -10.67
C ALA A 60 -5.06 -3.96 -10.07
N ALA A 61 -4.02 -3.21 -10.46
CA ALA A 61 -3.82 -1.83 -10.02
C ALA A 61 -5.01 -0.92 -10.40
N ARG A 62 -5.47 -1.01 -11.65
CA ARG A 62 -6.63 -0.27 -12.12
C ARG A 62 -7.92 -0.69 -11.40
N GLY A 63 -8.19 -1.99 -11.33
CA GLY A 63 -9.39 -2.52 -10.68
C GLY A 63 -9.44 -2.19 -9.18
N ALA A 64 -8.30 -2.19 -8.50
CA ALA A 64 -8.20 -1.77 -7.10
C ALA A 64 -8.54 -0.28 -6.93
N ALA A 65 -7.96 0.61 -7.74
CA ALA A 65 -8.27 2.04 -7.67
C ALA A 65 -9.75 2.33 -8.00
N GLU A 66 -10.29 1.68 -9.03
CA GLU A 66 -11.71 1.80 -9.41
C GLU A 66 -12.63 1.34 -8.26
N ARG A 67 -12.37 0.16 -7.67
CA ARG A 67 -13.18 -0.37 -6.56
C ARG A 67 -13.07 0.49 -5.31
N ILE A 68 -11.87 0.96 -4.95
CA ILE A 68 -11.66 1.84 -3.80
C ILE A 68 -12.43 3.16 -4.00
N SER A 69 -12.33 3.76 -5.18
CA SER A 69 -13.04 5.02 -5.49
C SER A 69 -14.56 4.83 -5.38
N GLU A 70 -15.09 3.74 -5.94
CA GLU A 70 -16.50 3.36 -5.86
C GLU A 70 -16.96 3.20 -4.39
N GLU A 71 -16.19 2.49 -3.57
CA GLU A 71 -16.50 2.29 -2.14
C GLU A 71 -16.45 3.59 -1.33
N MET A 72 -15.62 4.55 -1.75
CA MET A 72 -15.53 5.89 -1.15
C MET A 72 -16.58 6.87 -1.69
N GLY A 73 -17.37 6.48 -2.69
CA GLY A 73 -18.32 7.38 -3.35
C GLY A 73 -17.65 8.48 -4.18
N GLU A 74 -16.42 8.25 -4.65
CA GLU A 74 -15.62 9.20 -5.42
C GLU A 74 -15.36 8.71 -6.85
N ALA A 75 -15.03 9.64 -7.76
CA ALA A 75 -14.56 9.28 -9.09
C ALA A 75 -13.06 8.94 -9.06
N VAL A 76 -12.68 7.83 -9.70
CA VAL A 76 -11.26 7.50 -9.91
C VAL A 76 -10.55 8.63 -10.67
N GLY A 77 -9.36 9.00 -10.20
CA GLY A 77 -8.62 10.20 -10.62
C GLY A 77 -8.77 11.39 -9.66
N GLY A 78 -9.72 11.33 -8.72
CA GLY A 78 -9.88 12.27 -7.61
C GLY A 78 -8.90 11.97 -6.47
N ARG A 79 -9.40 11.76 -5.25
CA ARG A 79 -8.56 11.40 -4.08
C ARG A 79 -7.85 10.06 -4.27
N VAL A 80 -8.45 9.17 -5.07
CA VAL A 80 -7.91 7.84 -5.40
C VAL A 80 -7.63 7.77 -6.89
N GLY A 81 -6.45 7.30 -7.26
CA GLY A 81 -6.03 7.16 -8.66
C GLY A 81 -5.18 5.92 -8.88
N TYR A 82 -4.84 5.67 -10.14
CA TYR A 82 -3.86 4.64 -10.50
C TYR A 82 -2.83 5.16 -11.50
N ALA A 83 -1.65 4.55 -11.50
CA ALA A 83 -0.62 4.78 -12.50
C ALA A 83 0.09 3.48 -12.87
N THR A 84 0.15 3.19 -14.17
CA THR A 84 0.88 2.08 -14.76
C THR A 84 1.77 2.58 -15.89
N ARG A 85 2.58 1.71 -16.49
CA ARG A 85 3.40 2.08 -17.65
C ARG A 85 2.58 2.53 -18.87
N LEU A 86 1.37 2.03 -19.06
CA LEU A 86 0.57 2.29 -20.27
C LEU A 86 -0.58 3.26 -20.06
N ASP A 87 -1.02 3.43 -18.82
CA ASP A 87 -2.24 4.16 -18.51
C ASP A 87 -2.17 4.71 -17.09
N SER A 88 -2.78 5.87 -16.89
CA SER A 88 -2.77 6.61 -15.63
C SER A 88 -4.02 7.45 -15.51
N LYS A 89 -4.63 7.44 -14.32
CA LYS A 89 -5.76 8.30 -13.97
C LYS A 89 -5.56 8.80 -12.54
N GLN A 90 -4.96 9.98 -12.42
CA GLN A 90 -4.60 10.65 -11.18
C GLN A 90 -4.64 12.17 -11.40
N SER A 91 -4.69 12.94 -10.31
CA SER A 91 -4.67 14.40 -10.33
C SER A 91 -3.86 14.96 -9.16
N ALA A 92 -3.74 16.28 -9.06
CA ALA A 92 -3.14 16.93 -7.89
C ALA A 92 -3.89 16.64 -6.58
N ALA A 93 -5.17 16.23 -6.66
CA ALA A 93 -5.96 15.84 -5.50
C ALA A 93 -5.71 14.38 -5.05
N THR A 94 -5.00 13.57 -5.85
CA THR A 94 -4.78 12.16 -5.55
C THR A 94 -3.89 11.99 -4.32
N ARG A 95 -4.50 11.44 -3.27
CA ARG A 95 -3.85 11.07 -2.01
C ARG A 95 -3.54 9.59 -1.92
N LEU A 96 -4.34 8.73 -2.54
CA LEU A 96 -4.09 7.29 -2.64
C LEU A 96 -3.82 6.92 -4.10
N LEU A 97 -2.59 6.51 -4.39
CA LEU A 97 -2.17 6.13 -5.73
C LEU A 97 -1.84 4.64 -5.80
N VAL A 98 -2.61 3.91 -6.60
CA VAL A 98 -2.35 2.49 -6.89
C VAL A 98 -1.41 2.37 -8.08
N MET A 99 -0.30 1.66 -7.96
CA MET A 99 0.67 1.53 -9.05
C MET A 99 1.28 0.15 -9.14
N THR A 100 1.95 -0.13 -10.27
CA THR A 100 2.75 -1.36 -10.41
C THR A 100 4.12 -1.21 -9.75
N PRO A 101 4.71 -2.27 -9.17
CA PRO A 101 6.05 -2.23 -8.56
C PRO A 101 7.14 -1.62 -9.46
N GLY A 102 7.13 -1.92 -10.76
CA GLY A 102 8.10 -1.34 -11.69
C GLY A 102 8.01 0.20 -11.83
N LEU A 103 6.82 0.79 -11.64
CA LEU A 103 6.66 2.25 -11.63
C LEU A 103 7.17 2.83 -10.31
N PHE A 104 6.87 2.17 -9.19
CA PHE A 104 7.40 2.54 -7.88
C PHE A 104 8.93 2.54 -7.87
N ARG A 105 9.56 1.47 -8.38
CA ARG A 105 11.02 1.34 -8.49
C ARG A 105 11.63 2.56 -9.18
N ASN A 106 11.05 3.01 -10.28
CA ASN A 106 11.55 4.20 -10.99
C ASN A 106 11.38 5.49 -10.17
N ARG A 107 10.31 5.60 -9.36
CA ARG A 107 10.06 6.77 -8.50
C ARG A 107 11.03 6.80 -7.31
N ILE A 108 11.19 5.70 -6.59
CA ILE A 108 12.08 5.66 -5.41
C ILE A 108 13.55 5.81 -5.79
N LEU A 109 13.97 5.32 -6.96
CA LEU A 109 15.34 5.54 -7.45
C LEU A 109 15.58 7.01 -7.86
N ALA A 110 14.53 7.72 -8.28
CA ALA A 110 14.63 9.14 -8.64
C ALA A 110 14.54 10.06 -7.41
N ASP A 111 13.73 9.67 -6.41
CA ASP A 111 13.58 10.35 -5.13
C ASP A 111 13.57 9.32 -3.99
N PRO A 112 14.77 8.98 -3.45
CA PRO A 112 14.91 8.04 -2.34
C PRO A 112 14.29 8.54 -1.03
N GLU A 113 14.11 9.86 -0.88
CA GLU A 113 13.47 10.44 0.29
C GLU A 113 11.94 10.30 0.22
N LEU A 114 11.35 9.89 -0.91
CA LEU A 114 9.92 9.71 -1.11
C LEU A 114 9.11 10.91 -0.59
N GLN A 115 9.53 12.12 -0.96
CA GLN A 115 9.01 13.35 -0.37
C GLN A 115 7.50 13.45 -0.52
N GLY A 116 6.81 13.77 0.58
CA GLY A 116 5.36 13.86 0.62
C GLY A 116 4.62 12.52 0.61
N VAL A 117 5.30 11.37 0.74
CA VAL A 117 4.68 10.04 0.93
C VAL A 117 4.69 9.67 2.42
N SER A 118 3.55 9.22 2.95
CA SER A 118 3.42 8.76 4.34
C SER A 118 3.46 7.24 4.48
N ALA A 119 2.97 6.51 3.49
CA ALA A 119 2.96 5.05 3.54
C ALA A 119 3.08 4.42 2.16
N VAL A 120 3.74 3.25 2.12
CA VAL A 120 3.81 2.36 0.96
C VAL A 120 3.27 0.99 1.37
N LEU A 121 2.26 0.53 0.65
CA LEU A 121 1.66 -0.79 0.83
C LEU A 121 2.05 -1.69 -0.33
N PHE A 122 2.36 -2.95 -0.03
CA PHE A 122 2.73 -3.98 -0.98
C PHE A 122 1.62 -5.03 -0.97
N ASP A 123 0.81 -5.06 -2.03
CA ASP A 123 -0.25 -6.06 -2.15
C ASP A 123 0.28 -7.36 -2.75
N GLU A 124 -0.38 -8.46 -2.41
CA GLU A 124 -0.09 -9.80 -2.93
C GLU A 124 1.40 -10.21 -2.80
N VAL A 125 2.06 -9.88 -1.67
CA VAL A 125 3.51 -10.16 -1.49
C VAL A 125 3.88 -11.65 -1.58
N HIS A 126 2.89 -12.53 -1.45
CA HIS A 126 3.02 -13.97 -1.64
C HIS A 126 3.24 -14.38 -3.10
N GLU A 127 2.98 -13.52 -4.09
CA GLU A 127 3.36 -13.79 -5.49
C GLU A 127 4.89 -13.80 -5.68
N ARG A 128 5.67 -13.25 -4.73
CA ARG A 128 7.14 -13.26 -4.74
C ARG A 128 7.76 -12.85 -6.07
N SER A 129 7.15 -11.84 -6.70
CA SER A 129 7.66 -11.30 -7.95
C SER A 129 8.98 -10.55 -7.70
N LEU A 130 9.94 -10.66 -8.61
CA LEU A 130 11.23 -9.97 -8.51
C LEU A 130 11.04 -8.45 -8.34
N ASP A 131 10.14 -7.84 -9.13
CA ASP A 131 9.88 -6.41 -9.04
C ASP A 131 9.25 -6.01 -7.70
N GLY A 132 8.37 -6.85 -7.13
CA GLY A 132 7.75 -6.62 -5.83
C GLY A 132 8.74 -6.75 -4.67
N ASP A 133 9.53 -7.83 -4.66
CA ASP A 133 10.55 -8.07 -3.63
C ASP A 133 11.62 -6.96 -3.68
N PHE A 134 12.04 -6.55 -4.89
CA PHE A 134 13.01 -5.45 -5.04
C PHE A 134 12.44 -4.10 -4.63
N ALA A 135 11.17 -3.81 -4.96
CA ALA A 135 10.49 -2.61 -4.48
C ALA A 135 10.43 -2.56 -2.95
N LEU A 136 10.11 -3.68 -2.30
CA LEU A 136 10.07 -3.77 -0.84
C LEU A 136 11.46 -3.51 -0.24
N ALA A 137 12.51 -4.11 -0.81
CA ALA A 137 13.89 -3.91 -0.36
C ALA A 137 14.30 -2.42 -0.43
N LEU A 138 14.01 -1.74 -1.54
CA LEU A 138 14.29 -0.31 -1.68
C LEU A 138 13.53 0.55 -0.68
N ALA A 139 12.27 0.21 -0.39
CA ALA A 139 11.47 0.93 0.59
C ALA A 139 11.98 0.74 2.02
N ILE A 140 12.45 -0.46 2.37
CA ILE A 140 13.09 -0.75 3.65
C ILE A 140 14.40 0.05 3.79
N ASP A 141 15.22 0.08 2.73
CA ASP A 141 16.48 0.84 2.72
C ASP A 141 16.23 2.35 2.91
N ALA A 142 15.25 2.91 2.17
CA ALA A 142 14.83 4.30 2.34
C ALA A 142 14.31 4.58 3.77
N GLN A 143 13.52 3.68 4.35
CA GLN A 143 13.02 3.83 5.72
C GLN A 143 14.17 3.84 6.74
N GLN A 144 15.18 2.98 6.57
CA GLN A 144 16.30 2.89 7.50
C GLN A 144 17.29 4.05 7.37
N GLY A 145 17.47 4.60 6.18
CA GLY A 145 18.47 5.63 5.90
C GLY A 145 17.95 7.07 5.92
N LEU A 146 16.72 7.30 5.46
CA LEU A 146 16.23 8.65 5.13
C LEU A 146 14.86 8.97 5.73
N ARG A 147 14.00 7.95 5.92
CA ARG A 147 12.58 8.12 6.22
C ARG A 147 12.10 7.19 7.33
N ASP A 148 12.61 7.38 8.54
CA ASP A 148 12.19 6.63 9.73
C ASP A 148 10.69 6.82 10.08
N ASP A 149 10.07 7.87 9.54
CA ASP A 149 8.65 8.18 9.64
C ASP A 149 7.76 7.42 8.63
N LEU A 150 8.33 6.94 7.52
CA LEU A 150 7.62 6.23 6.47
C LEU A 150 7.04 4.93 7.00
N ARG A 151 5.79 4.62 6.64
CA ARG A 151 5.15 3.35 7.02
C ARG A 151 5.12 2.35 5.89
N LEU A 152 5.48 1.10 6.20
CA LEU A 152 5.48 0.00 5.24
C LEU A 152 4.48 -1.07 5.65
N VAL A 153 3.59 -1.46 4.72
CA VAL A 153 2.62 -2.53 4.96
C VAL A 153 2.76 -3.61 3.91
N ALA A 154 3.07 -4.84 4.34
CA ALA A 154 3.05 -6.00 3.46
C ALA A 154 1.71 -6.74 3.61
N MET A 155 0.99 -6.95 2.51
CA MET A 155 -0.30 -7.64 2.51
C MET A 155 -0.20 -8.98 1.79
N SER A 156 -0.57 -10.06 2.47
CA SER A 156 -0.47 -11.44 1.98
C SER A 156 -1.80 -12.18 2.08
N ALA A 157 -2.01 -13.10 1.14
CA ALA A 157 -3.10 -14.08 1.20
C ALA A 157 -2.74 -15.34 2.01
N THR A 158 -1.46 -15.55 2.30
CA THR A 158 -0.94 -16.80 2.86
C THR A 158 -0.15 -16.57 4.16
N LEU A 159 -0.03 -17.65 4.95
CA LEU A 159 0.69 -17.71 6.24
C LEU A 159 2.21 -17.46 6.15
N ASP A 160 2.78 -17.28 4.96
CA ASP A 160 4.21 -16.90 4.79
C ASP A 160 4.49 -15.45 5.26
N GLY A 161 3.47 -14.76 5.81
CA GLY A 161 3.59 -13.46 6.48
C GLY A 161 4.61 -13.42 7.61
N ALA A 162 4.89 -14.54 8.28
CA ALA A 162 5.91 -14.60 9.34
C ALA A 162 7.32 -14.20 8.85
N ARG A 163 7.67 -14.52 7.60
CA ARG A 163 8.94 -14.11 7.00
C ARG A 163 8.99 -12.61 6.73
N PHE A 164 7.88 -12.04 6.27
CA PHE A 164 7.75 -10.59 6.10
C PHE A 164 7.76 -9.86 7.45
N GLY A 165 7.21 -10.46 8.51
CA GLY A 165 7.23 -9.90 9.86
C GLY A 165 8.67 -9.75 10.37
N ALA A 166 9.49 -10.80 10.21
CA ALA A 166 10.91 -10.74 10.53
C ALA A 166 11.67 -9.68 9.70
N LEU A 167 11.40 -9.60 8.40
CA LEU A 167 12.00 -8.61 7.50
C LEU A 167 11.63 -7.17 7.87
N LEU A 168 10.40 -6.96 8.37
CA LEU A 168 9.85 -5.65 8.73
C LEU A 168 10.03 -5.30 10.23
N GLY A 169 10.96 -5.97 10.93
CA GLY A 169 11.30 -5.63 12.31
C GLY A 169 10.41 -6.27 13.37
N ASN A 170 10.02 -7.53 13.17
CA ASN A 170 9.05 -8.26 14.00
C ASN A 170 7.70 -7.53 14.07
N ALA A 171 7.24 -7.12 12.89
CA ALA A 171 5.93 -6.54 12.63
C ALA A 171 4.82 -7.59 12.64
#